data_AF-A0A2V7PM15-F1
#
_entry.id   AF-A0A2V7PM15-F1
#
_cell.length_a   1.000
_cell.length_b   1.000
_cell.length_c   1.000
_cell.angle_alpha   90.00
_cell.angle_beta   90.00
_cell.angle_gamma   90.00
#
_symmetry.space_group_name_H-M   'P 1'
#
loop_
_entity.id
_entity.type
_entity.pdbx_description
1 polymer ?
#
loop_
_entity_poly.entity_id
_entity_poly.type
_entity_poly.pdbx_seq_one_letter_code
_entity_poly.pdbx_strand_id
1 'polypeptide(L)'
;MQFAARDDTGVSGTLTRTGSASGDGRSLTVEVPALAQTGLVHVVGSATAVALQIVPTLRAVGGTVAAGNTLMLEGTGLTEGAVTLTVDGQTVANPDVRTLFDRGQDQQVVPFTAPAGVSAGVVTVQTAGGSHTLRPDSTLSSTTLTPGTDVGDTSATATVVALPLNDRTTIIGQSIGDNAFGGKDVDLYRFTANAGETLTFSATRLGDPVSGNLTLLRLFDAAGTQVASDLTSGPSSTPRIAFFTAPATGTYFLGVSGWANNKTAAATWAAPGATR
;
A
#
# COMPACT_ATOMS: atom_id res chain seq x y z
N MET A 1 -15.61 13.01 33.20
CA MET A 1 -15.59 11.68 32.53
C MET A 1 -14.52 10.84 33.19
N GLN A 2 -14.80 9.58 33.46
CA GLN A 2 -13.86 8.62 34.04
C GLN A 2 -13.52 7.55 33.01
N PHE A 3 -12.24 7.36 32.74
CA PHE A 3 -11.68 6.41 31.77
C PHE A 3 -11.02 5.26 32.52
N ALA A 4 -11.19 4.03 32.04
CA ALA A 4 -10.27 2.95 32.39
C ALA A 4 -8.88 3.30 31.87
N ALA A 5 -7.85 3.13 32.70
CA ALA A 5 -6.48 3.52 32.37
C ALA A 5 -5.48 2.49 32.89
N ARG A 6 -4.29 2.48 32.30
CA ARG A 6 -3.16 1.67 32.76
C ARG A 6 -1.88 2.48 32.62
N ASP A 7 -1.08 2.53 33.69
CA ASP A 7 0.20 3.22 33.66
C ASP A 7 1.32 2.38 33.04
N ASP A 8 2.46 3.02 32.80
CA ASP A 8 3.64 2.41 32.19
C ASP A 8 4.31 1.33 33.08
N THR A 9 3.86 1.16 34.34
CA THR A 9 4.28 0.04 35.20
C THR A 9 3.31 -1.14 35.13
N GLY A 10 2.28 -1.02 34.29
CA GLY A 10 1.25 -2.03 34.10
C GLY A 10 0.17 -2.02 35.18
N VAL A 11 0.07 -0.98 36.01
CA VAL A 11 -0.97 -0.86 37.03
C VAL A 11 -2.24 -0.28 36.43
N SER A 12 -3.35 -1.00 36.55
CA SER A 12 -4.67 -0.54 36.12
C SER A 12 -5.29 0.42 37.13
N GLY A 13 -6.05 1.39 36.62
CA GLY A 13 -6.76 2.36 37.44
C GLY A 13 -7.81 3.12 36.63
N THR A 14 -8.21 4.27 37.15
CA THR A 14 -9.13 5.17 36.45
C THR A 14 -8.59 6.59 36.38
N LEU A 15 -8.73 7.24 35.24
CA LEU A 15 -8.41 8.65 35.07
C LEU A 15 -9.69 9.47 34.94
N THR A 16 -9.80 10.52 35.75
CA THR A 16 -10.90 11.48 35.65
C THR A 16 -10.44 12.70 34.87
N ARG A 17 -11.19 13.08 33.84
CA ARG A 17 -11.01 14.33 33.08
C ARG A 17 -12.27 15.18 33.16
N THR A 18 -12.06 16.48 33.39
CA THR A 18 -13.08 17.49 33.15
C THR A 18 -13.21 17.73 31.64
N GLY A 19 -14.41 18.11 31.20
CA GLY A 19 -14.67 18.47 29.82
C GLY A 19 -15.35 19.84 29.74
N SER A 20 -15.57 20.32 28.52
CA SER A 20 -16.28 21.57 28.25
C SER A 20 -17.67 21.25 27.71
N ALA A 21 -18.71 21.70 28.42
CA ALA A 21 -20.09 21.56 27.97
C ALA A 21 -20.44 22.63 26.93
N SER A 22 -21.27 22.29 25.94
CA SER A 22 -21.83 23.28 25.02
C SER A 22 -22.79 24.23 25.72
N GLY A 23 -22.99 25.42 25.16
CA GLY A 23 -23.90 26.43 25.72
C GLY A 23 -25.38 26.00 25.81
N ASP A 24 -25.78 25.01 25.02
CA ASP A 24 -27.11 24.38 25.07
C ASP A 24 -27.20 23.18 26.04
N GLY A 25 -26.08 22.80 26.67
CA GLY A 25 -25.99 21.68 27.61
C GLY A 25 -26.17 20.29 26.99
N ARG A 26 -26.15 20.16 25.66
CA ARG A 26 -26.44 18.89 24.96
C ARG A 26 -25.19 18.09 24.56
N SER A 27 -24.01 18.69 24.63
CA SER A 27 -22.75 18.04 24.30
C SER A 27 -21.65 18.36 25.31
N LEU A 28 -20.71 17.42 25.45
CA LEU A 28 -19.53 17.54 26.31
C LEU A 28 -18.30 17.15 25.48
N THR A 29 -17.33 18.05 25.37
CA THR A 29 -16.03 17.75 24.79
C THR A 29 -15.05 17.38 25.89
N VAL A 30 -14.35 16.25 25.75
CA VAL A 30 -13.32 15.79 26.69
C VAL A 30 -12.14 15.23 25.91
N GLU A 31 -10.93 15.54 26.36
CA GLU A 31 -9.70 14.93 25.84
C GLU A 31 -9.53 13.53 26.45
N VAL A 32 -9.25 12.55 25.60
CA VAL A 32 -8.95 11.18 26.03
C VAL A 32 -7.51 11.16 26.54
N PRO A 33 -7.24 10.72 27.79
CA PRO A 33 -5.87 10.59 28.29
C PRO A 33 -5.02 9.60 27.49
N ALA A 34 -3.72 9.86 27.35
CA ALA A 34 -2.79 8.92 26.70
C ALA A 34 -2.79 7.52 27.34
N LEU A 35 -2.97 7.44 28.66
CA LEU A 35 -3.00 6.19 29.43
C LEU A 35 -4.37 5.49 29.42
N ALA A 36 -5.38 6.06 28.74
CA ALA A 36 -6.71 5.45 28.67
C ALA A 36 -6.70 4.16 27.83
N GLN A 37 -7.56 3.22 28.21
CA GLN A 37 -7.74 1.96 27.50
C GLN A 37 -9.05 1.99 26.70
N THR A 38 -9.10 1.18 25.64
CA THR A 38 -10.38 0.82 25.01
C THR A 38 -11.30 0.19 26.06
N GLY A 39 -12.52 0.68 26.18
CA GLY A 39 -13.44 0.27 27.23
C GLY A 39 -14.58 1.26 27.46
N LEU A 40 -15.27 1.12 28.59
CA LEU A 40 -16.34 2.03 28.97
C LEU A 40 -15.77 3.34 29.56
N VAL A 41 -16.38 4.45 29.18
CA VAL A 41 -16.17 5.77 29.76
C VAL A 41 -17.42 6.15 30.54
N HIS A 42 -17.25 6.49 31.81
CA HIS A 42 -18.34 6.81 32.72
C HIS A 42 -18.52 8.33 32.90
N VAL A 43 -19.77 8.78 32.92
CA VAL A 43 -20.11 10.14 33.36
C VAL A 43 -20.15 10.15 34.88
N VAL A 44 -19.20 10.84 35.51
CA VAL A 44 -19.12 10.93 36.98
C VAL A 44 -20.40 11.54 37.54
N GLY A 45 -21.00 10.90 38.55
CA GLY A 45 -22.27 11.32 39.15
C GLY A 45 -23.52 10.88 38.38
N SER A 46 -23.36 10.05 37.33
CA SER A 46 -24.45 9.44 36.57
C SER A 46 -24.21 7.94 36.39
N ALA A 47 -25.27 7.18 36.08
CA ALA A 47 -25.17 5.78 35.65
C ALA A 47 -24.79 5.65 34.15
N THR A 48 -24.67 6.76 33.41
CA THR A 48 -24.35 6.76 31.99
C THR A 48 -22.92 6.27 31.72
N ALA A 49 -22.79 5.30 30.81
CA ALA A 49 -21.53 4.83 30.27
C ALA A 49 -21.57 4.80 28.74
N VAL A 50 -20.44 5.10 28.10
CA VAL A 50 -20.29 5.10 26.63
C VAL A 50 -19.08 4.23 26.27
N ALA A 51 -19.20 3.39 25.24
CA ALA A 51 -18.06 2.63 24.74
C ALA A 51 -17.07 3.55 24.01
N LEU A 52 -15.80 3.48 24.41
CA LEU A 52 -14.67 4.14 23.77
C LEU A 52 -13.77 3.08 23.12
N GLN A 53 -13.52 3.25 21.83
CA GLN A 53 -12.54 2.47 21.08
C GLN A 53 -11.33 3.34 20.77
N ILE A 54 -10.16 2.92 21.23
CA ILE A 54 -8.87 3.59 20.99
C ILE A 54 -8.07 2.71 20.03
N VAL A 55 -8.10 3.06 18.75
CA VAL A 55 -7.26 2.39 17.73
C VAL A 55 -5.83 2.90 17.89
N PRO A 56 -4.81 2.02 17.96
CA PRO A 56 -3.43 2.46 18.04
C PRO A 56 -3.06 3.24 16.78
N THR A 57 -2.23 4.26 16.90
CA THR A 57 -1.57 4.92 15.77
C THR A 57 -0.06 4.83 15.94
N LEU A 58 0.65 4.67 14.84
CA LEU A 58 2.09 4.44 14.79
C LEU A 58 2.64 5.52 13.86
N ARG A 59 3.72 6.15 14.28
CA ARG A 59 4.31 7.30 13.58
C ARG A 59 5.59 6.91 12.86
N ALA A 60 6.48 6.21 13.56
CA ALA A 60 7.78 5.85 13.03
C ALA A 60 8.38 4.65 13.77
N VAL A 61 9.34 3.99 13.11
CA VAL A 61 10.28 3.05 13.73
C VAL A 61 11.68 3.59 13.51
N GLY A 62 12.39 3.89 14.59
CA GLY A 62 13.76 4.40 14.54
C GLY A 62 14.76 3.27 14.29
N GLY A 63 15.61 3.45 13.28
CA GLY A 63 16.70 2.53 12.92
C GLY A 63 16.31 1.51 11.83
N THR A 64 17.27 0.68 11.44
CA THR A 64 17.06 -0.37 10.42
C THR A 64 16.34 -1.55 11.04
N VAL A 65 15.16 -1.90 10.51
CA VAL A 65 14.37 -3.06 10.94
C VAL A 65 15.03 -4.35 10.43
N ALA A 66 16.00 -4.86 11.19
CA ALA A 66 16.70 -6.12 10.91
C ALA A 66 16.79 -6.96 12.19
N ALA A 67 16.76 -8.28 12.05
CA ALA A 67 16.75 -9.21 13.17
C ALA A 67 17.89 -8.93 14.17
N GLY A 68 17.54 -8.86 15.46
CA GLY A 68 18.48 -8.59 16.55
C GLY A 68 18.76 -7.11 16.83
N ASN A 69 18.35 -6.18 15.96
CA ASN A 69 18.50 -4.75 16.23
C ASN A 69 17.52 -4.30 17.32
N THR A 70 18.00 -3.43 18.22
CA THR A 70 17.15 -2.69 19.15
C THR A 70 16.64 -1.42 18.46
N LEU A 71 15.33 -1.23 18.47
CA LEU A 71 14.61 -0.19 17.74
C LEU A 71 13.68 0.55 18.70
N MET A 72 13.23 1.73 18.26
CA MET A 72 12.23 2.52 18.98
C MET A 72 11.01 2.70 18.09
N LEU A 73 9.87 2.14 18.48
CA LEU A 73 8.58 2.44 17.85
C LEU A 73 7.96 3.67 18.51
N GLU A 74 7.44 4.60 17.72
CA GLU A 74 6.71 5.77 18.19
C GLU A 74 5.23 5.67 17.78
N GLY A 75 4.32 6.02 18.69
CA GLY A 75 2.88 5.96 18.43
C GLY A 75 2.01 6.60 19.52
N THR A 76 0.70 6.36 19.44
CA THR A 76 -0.31 6.71 20.45
C THR A 76 -1.37 5.62 20.53
N GLY A 77 -2.18 5.62 21.62
CA GLY A 77 -3.20 4.59 21.83
C GLY A 77 -2.63 3.22 22.13
N LEU A 78 -1.37 3.17 22.57
CA LEU A 78 -0.68 1.99 23.06
C LEU A 78 -0.99 1.83 24.54
N THR A 79 -1.08 0.58 24.99
CA THR A 79 -1.43 0.27 26.38
C THR A 79 -0.45 -0.76 26.91
N GLU A 80 0.27 -0.40 27.96
CA GLU A 80 1.27 -1.28 28.57
C GLU A 80 0.67 -2.66 28.90
N GLY A 81 1.41 -3.73 28.56
CA GLY A 81 0.97 -5.12 28.72
C GLY A 81 -0.36 -5.50 28.06
N ALA A 82 -0.88 -4.69 27.13
CA ALA A 82 -2.08 -4.97 26.32
C ALA A 82 -1.85 -4.63 24.83
N VAL A 83 -0.58 -4.71 24.41
CA VAL A 83 -0.11 -4.55 23.03
C VAL A 83 0.40 -5.89 22.54
N THR A 84 -0.07 -6.31 21.36
CA THR A 84 0.62 -7.31 20.55
C THR A 84 1.40 -6.59 19.46
N LEU A 85 2.72 -6.63 19.54
CA LEU A 85 3.63 -6.05 18.56
C LEU A 85 4.23 -7.17 17.71
N THR A 86 4.21 -7.01 16.39
CA THR A 86 4.80 -7.96 15.45
C THR A 86 5.65 -7.25 14.40
N VAL A 87 6.67 -7.94 13.89
CA VAL A 87 7.45 -7.54 12.70
C VAL A 87 7.39 -8.68 11.69
N ASP A 88 6.87 -8.41 10.49
CA ASP A 88 6.60 -9.42 9.44
C ASP A 88 5.82 -10.63 9.97
N GLY A 89 4.85 -10.38 10.86
CA GLY A 89 4.04 -11.41 11.51
C GLY A 89 4.74 -12.15 12.66
N GLN A 90 6.04 -11.92 12.90
CA GLN A 90 6.76 -12.48 14.03
C GLN A 90 6.50 -11.66 15.29
N THR A 91 6.12 -12.33 16.39
CA THR A 91 5.81 -11.64 17.65
C THR A 91 7.08 -11.08 18.31
N VAL A 92 7.01 -9.82 18.72
CA VAL A 92 8.02 -9.18 19.56
C VAL A 92 7.74 -9.53 21.02
N ALA A 93 8.75 -10.04 21.72
CA ALA A 93 8.64 -10.35 23.13
C ALA A 93 8.69 -9.09 24.00
N ASN A 94 7.82 -9.03 25.00
CA ASN A 94 7.83 -8.03 26.08
C ASN A 94 7.95 -6.57 25.60
N PRO A 95 7.02 -6.08 24.74
CA PRO A 95 6.98 -4.66 24.41
C PRO A 95 6.75 -3.84 25.68
N ASP A 96 7.62 -2.85 25.93
CA ASP A 96 7.57 -1.94 27.08
C ASP A 96 7.05 -0.58 26.61
N VAL A 97 5.77 -0.28 26.85
CA VAL A 97 5.14 0.97 26.45
C VAL A 97 5.46 2.07 27.46
N ARG A 98 6.03 3.17 26.96
CA ARG A 98 6.35 4.36 27.77
C ARG A 98 5.64 5.57 27.24
N THR A 99 4.99 6.32 28.13
CA THR A 99 4.30 7.57 27.81
C THR A 99 5.23 8.74 28.11
N LEU A 100 5.69 9.42 27.06
CA LEU A 100 6.63 10.55 27.17
C LEU A 100 5.91 11.88 27.34
N PHE A 101 4.80 12.07 26.63
CA PHE A 101 3.99 13.30 26.65
C PHE A 101 2.48 12.96 26.61
N ASP A 102 1.67 13.65 27.43
CA ASP A 102 0.20 13.50 27.58
C ASP A 102 -0.45 14.91 27.71
N ARG A 103 -0.02 15.87 26.89
CA ARG A 103 -0.53 17.26 26.93
C ARG A 103 -0.68 17.86 25.51
N GLY A 104 -1.68 17.40 24.76
CA GLY A 104 -2.06 17.95 23.44
C GLY A 104 -1.32 17.38 22.24
N GLN A 105 -0.19 16.70 22.45
CA GLN A 105 0.39 15.74 21.51
C GLN A 105 0.84 14.53 22.32
N ASP A 106 -0.01 13.52 22.36
CA ASP A 106 0.36 12.27 23.01
C ASP A 106 1.51 11.64 22.25
N GLN A 107 2.53 11.23 23.01
CA GLN A 107 3.67 10.51 22.48
C GLN A 107 3.95 9.33 23.39
N GLN A 108 3.82 8.13 22.82
CA GLN A 108 4.22 6.89 23.43
C GLN A 108 5.34 6.26 22.60
N VAL A 109 6.25 5.60 23.28
CA VAL A 109 7.35 4.88 22.65
C VAL A 109 7.42 3.45 23.16
N VAL A 110 7.88 2.54 22.30
CA VAL A 110 8.11 1.14 22.64
C VAL A 110 9.51 0.77 22.18
N PRO A 111 10.52 0.71 23.07
CA PRO A 111 11.77 0.04 22.76
C PRO A 111 11.51 -1.44 22.53
N PHE A 112 12.06 -2.00 21.46
CA PHE A 112 11.96 -3.44 21.21
C PHE A 112 13.16 -3.98 20.44
N THR A 113 13.40 -5.28 20.54
CA THR A 113 14.37 -5.99 19.70
C THR A 113 13.63 -6.69 18.56
N ALA A 114 14.04 -6.42 17.32
CA ALA A 114 13.46 -7.06 16.15
C ALA A 114 13.66 -8.59 16.20
N PRO A 115 12.59 -9.39 15.99
CA PRO A 115 12.65 -10.84 16.10
C PRO A 115 13.48 -11.46 14.96
N ALA A 116 13.78 -12.76 15.07
CA ALA A 116 14.32 -13.50 13.93
C ALA A 116 13.27 -13.60 12.81
N GLY A 117 13.71 -13.79 11.56
CA GLY A 117 12.79 -13.95 10.42
C GLY A 117 12.23 -12.65 9.83
N VAL A 118 12.78 -11.50 10.24
CA VAL A 118 12.46 -10.19 9.63
C VAL A 118 12.94 -10.15 8.18
N SER A 119 12.06 -9.65 7.31
CA SER A 119 12.25 -9.47 5.88
C SER A 119 11.89 -8.05 5.45
N ALA A 120 10.61 -7.78 5.15
CA ALA A 120 10.12 -6.48 4.72
C ALA A 120 10.08 -5.44 5.86
N GLY A 121 10.20 -5.87 7.11
CA GLY A 121 10.20 -5.01 8.29
C GLY A 121 8.82 -4.44 8.61
N VAL A 122 7.73 -5.07 8.18
CA VAL A 122 6.36 -4.59 8.40
C VAL A 122 6.02 -4.69 9.88
N VAL A 123 5.87 -3.54 10.55
CA VAL A 123 5.57 -3.46 11.97
C VAL A 123 4.07 -3.31 12.19
N THR A 124 3.47 -4.24 12.92
CA THR A 124 2.03 -4.17 13.25
C THR A 124 1.84 -4.18 14.75
N VAL A 125 1.03 -3.23 15.24
CA VAL A 125 0.53 -3.21 16.60
C VAL A 125 -0.96 -3.54 16.60
N GLN A 126 -1.38 -4.39 17.53
CA GLN A 126 -2.77 -4.67 17.85
C GLN A 126 -3.02 -4.39 19.34
N THR A 127 -4.14 -3.72 19.64
CA THR A 127 -4.72 -3.58 20.97
C THR A 127 -6.18 -4.04 20.96
N ALA A 128 -6.89 -4.00 22.09
CA ALA A 128 -8.33 -4.26 22.11
C ALA A 128 -9.14 -3.28 21.22
N GLY A 129 -8.58 -2.10 20.92
CA GLY A 129 -9.24 -1.09 20.10
C GLY A 129 -9.00 -1.22 18.61
N GLY A 130 -8.08 -2.08 18.15
CA GLY A 130 -7.82 -2.27 16.72
C GLY A 130 -6.34 -2.46 16.41
N SER A 131 -6.00 -2.35 15.13
CA SER A 131 -4.64 -2.52 14.62
C SER A 131 -4.18 -1.30 13.84
N HIS A 132 -2.86 -1.09 13.84
CA HIS A 132 -2.19 -0.26 12.86
C HIS A 132 -0.88 -0.89 12.41
N THR A 133 -0.59 -0.75 11.12
CA THR A 133 0.58 -1.33 10.46
C THR A 133 1.43 -0.22 9.82
N LEU A 134 2.70 -0.14 10.23
CA LEU A 134 3.74 0.59 9.52
C LEU A 134 4.48 -0.35 8.57
N ARG A 135 4.67 0.12 7.34
CA ARG A 135 5.60 -0.51 6.39
C ARG A 135 6.80 0.42 6.27
N PRO A 136 8.04 -0.04 6.50
CA PRO A 136 9.22 0.77 6.24
C PRO A 136 9.24 1.21 4.78
N ASP A 137 9.85 2.37 4.52
CA ASP A 137 10.17 2.78 3.16
C ASP A 137 11.02 1.66 2.52
N SER A 138 10.44 1.02 1.51
CA SER A 138 11.12 -0.06 0.82
C SER A 138 12.03 0.54 -0.25
N THR A 139 13.31 0.15 -0.25
CA THR A 139 14.20 0.47 -1.36
C THR A 139 13.67 -0.20 -2.61
N LEU A 140 13.36 0.59 -3.64
CA LEU A 140 12.98 0.04 -4.93
C LEU A 140 14.22 -0.51 -5.64
N SER A 141 14.24 -1.82 -5.87
CA SER A 141 15.18 -2.41 -6.83
C SER A 141 14.82 -1.91 -8.23
N SER A 142 15.81 -1.65 -9.07
CA SER A 142 15.58 -1.17 -10.44
C SER A 142 16.36 -2.01 -11.43
N THR A 143 15.63 -2.66 -12.33
CA THR A 143 16.18 -3.48 -13.41
C THR A 143 15.88 -2.85 -14.76
N THR A 144 16.83 -2.88 -15.69
CA THR A 144 16.60 -2.50 -17.09
C THR A 144 16.65 -3.73 -17.97
N LEU A 145 15.61 -3.94 -18.78
CA LEU A 145 15.55 -4.98 -19.79
C LEU A 145 15.69 -4.37 -21.19
N THR A 146 16.48 -5.03 -22.03
CA THR A 146 16.61 -4.77 -23.46
C THR A 146 16.24 -6.05 -24.22
N PRO A 147 14.94 -6.31 -24.45
CA PRO A 147 14.50 -7.42 -25.27
C PRO A 147 15.00 -7.31 -26.73
N GLY A 148 14.70 -8.32 -27.54
CA GLY A 148 14.94 -8.28 -28.99
C GLY A 148 14.16 -7.15 -29.66
N THR A 149 14.27 -7.06 -31.00
CA THR A 149 13.66 -5.97 -31.77
C THR A 149 12.15 -5.87 -31.57
N ASP A 150 11.44 -6.99 -31.51
CA ASP A 150 9.99 -7.05 -31.35
C ASP A 150 9.64 -7.95 -30.15
N VAL A 151 8.61 -7.56 -29.40
CA VAL A 151 8.14 -8.23 -28.19
C VAL A 151 6.66 -8.53 -28.25
N GLY A 152 6.32 -9.69 -28.79
CA GLY A 152 5.01 -10.28 -28.55
C GLY A 152 4.12 -10.29 -29.78
N ASP A 153 3.19 -9.36 -29.91
CA ASP A 153 1.94 -9.40 -30.72
C ASP A 153 0.81 -10.30 -30.21
N THR A 154 1.13 -11.41 -29.54
CA THR A 154 0.14 -12.37 -29.04
C THR A 154 0.42 -12.82 -27.61
N SER A 155 -0.59 -13.28 -26.87
CA SER A 155 -0.40 -13.79 -25.51
C SER A 155 0.54 -14.99 -25.42
N ALA A 156 0.60 -15.79 -26.48
CA ALA A 156 1.50 -16.95 -26.57
C ALA A 156 2.97 -16.53 -26.66
N THR A 157 3.25 -15.43 -27.35
CA THR A 157 4.60 -14.89 -27.60
C THR A 157 4.99 -13.75 -26.69
N ALA A 158 4.09 -13.31 -25.80
CA ALA A 158 4.32 -12.19 -24.89
C ALA A 158 5.60 -12.34 -24.07
N THR A 159 6.41 -11.28 -24.05
CA THR A 159 7.69 -11.27 -23.32
C THR A 159 7.43 -11.32 -21.82
N VAL A 160 8.14 -12.22 -21.12
CA VAL A 160 7.99 -12.37 -19.68
C VAL A 160 8.71 -11.25 -18.95
N VAL A 161 8.02 -10.56 -18.05
CA VAL A 161 8.57 -9.55 -17.17
C VAL A 161 8.43 -10.03 -15.73
N ALA A 162 9.55 -10.14 -15.02
CA ALA A 162 9.54 -10.39 -13.59
C ALA A 162 9.26 -9.07 -12.86
N LEU A 163 8.28 -9.07 -11.95
CA LEU A 163 7.97 -7.93 -11.09
C LEU A 163 8.00 -8.38 -9.63
N PRO A 164 9.19 -8.56 -9.03
CA PRO A 164 9.30 -8.83 -7.60
C PRO A 164 8.68 -7.71 -6.76
N LEU A 165 8.38 -8.02 -5.49
CA LEU A 165 7.89 -7.03 -4.55
C LEU A 165 8.90 -5.88 -4.43
N ASN A 166 8.41 -4.64 -4.44
CA ASN A 166 9.21 -3.42 -4.37
C ASN A 166 10.28 -3.32 -5.48
N ASP A 167 9.97 -3.79 -6.69
CA ASP A 167 10.85 -3.67 -7.86
C ASP A 167 10.27 -2.74 -8.92
N ARG A 168 11.16 -2.12 -9.69
CA ARG A 168 10.85 -1.41 -10.92
C ARG A 168 11.65 -2.04 -12.07
N THR A 169 10.94 -2.59 -13.03
CA THR A 169 11.54 -2.97 -14.31
C THR A 169 11.28 -1.90 -15.37
N THR A 170 12.35 -1.43 -16.03
CA THR A 170 12.29 -0.50 -17.16
C THR A 170 12.67 -1.24 -18.43
N ILE A 171 11.81 -1.17 -19.46
CA ILE A 171 12.04 -1.82 -20.75
C ILE A 171 12.42 -0.75 -21.76
N ILE A 172 13.50 -0.98 -22.51
CA ILE A 172 14.02 -0.02 -23.51
C ILE A 172 14.30 -0.71 -24.85
N GLY A 173 14.42 0.10 -25.91
CA GLY A 173 14.78 -0.38 -27.25
C GLY A 173 13.64 -0.99 -28.05
N GLN A 174 12.39 -0.73 -27.67
CA GLN A 174 11.17 -1.23 -28.33
C GLN A 174 10.50 -0.12 -29.14
N SER A 175 9.86 -0.46 -30.25
CA SER A 175 9.18 0.51 -31.12
C SER A 175 7.89 -0.06 -31.69
N ILE A 176 6.78 0.65 -31.51
CA ILE A 176 5.53 0.25 -32.16
C ILE A 176 5.64 0.43 -33.68
N GLY A 177 5.36 -0.64 -34.40
CA GLY A 177 5.31 -0.74 -35.86
C GLY A 177 6.62 -1.16 -36.51
N ASP A 178 7.54 -1.75 -35.74
CA ASP A 178 8.84 -2.24 -36.25
C ASP A 178 8.79 -3.65 -36.85
N ASN A 179 7.63 -4.31 -36.80
CA ASN A 179 7.36 -5.59 -37.43
C ASN A 179 6.39 -5.49 -38.63
N ALA A 180 5.96 -6.64 -39.17
CA ALA A 180 5.09 -6.73 -40.34
C ALA A 180 3.66 -6.18 -40.12
N PHE A 181 3.26 -5.92 -38.87
CA PHE A 181 1.93 -5.40 -38.54
C PHE A 181 1.85 -3.87 -38.60
N GLY A 182 2.99 -3.16 -38.66
CA GLY A 182 3.06 -1.72 -38.85
C GLY A 182 2.15 -0.97 -37.85
N GLY A 183 1.22 -0.14 -38.33
CA GLY A 183 0.29 0.61 -37.45
C GLY A 183 -0.66 -0.24 -36.59
N LYS A 184 -0.66 -1.58 -36.77
CA LYS A 184 -1.43 -2.54 -35.97
C LYS A 184 -0.58 -3.36 -35.00
N ASP A 185 0.70 -3.06 -34.93
CA ASP A 185 1.63 -3.69 -34.01
C ASP A 185 1.21 -3.49 -32.53
N VAL A 186 1.52 -4.51 -31.71
CA VAL A 186 1.31 -4.53 -30.26
C VAL A 186 2.49 -5.22 -29.58
N ASP A 187 3.29 -4.41 -28.88
CA ASP A 187 4.22 -4.92 -27.88
C ASP A 187 3.43 -5.51 -26.70
N LEU A 188 3.59 -6.81 -26.44
CA LEU A 188 2.86 -7.52 -25.39
C LEU A 188 3.82 -8.13 -24.37
N TYR A 189 3.59 -7.79 -23.11
CA TYR A 189 4.34 -8.30 -21.96
C TYR A 189 3.43 -9.12 -21.07
N ARG A 190 3.96 -10.20 -20.46
CA ARG A 190 3.25 -10.99 -19.45
C ARG A 190 3.98 -10.97 -18.12
N PHE A 191 3.23 -10.92 -17.05
CA PHE A 191 3.74 -10.97 -15.68
C PHE A 191 2.75 -11.70 -14.77
N THR A 192 3.21 -12.12 -13.60
CA THR A 192 2.35 -12.69 -12.55
C THR A 192 2.15 -11.66 -11.44
N ALA A 193 0.94 -11.56 -10.92
CA ALA A 193 0.63 -10.75 -9.74
C ALA A 193 -0.21 -11.56 -8.75
N ASN A 194 -0.02 -11.30 -7.46
CA ASN A 194 -0.84 -11.85 -6.38
C ASN A 194 -2.06 -10.94 -6.12
N ALA A 195 -3.17 -11.53 -5.66
CA ALA A 195 -4.34 -10.76 -5.23
C ALA A 195 -3.95 -9.71 -4.19
N GLY A 196 -4.34 -8.45 -4.42
CA GLY A 196 -4.02 -7.31 -3.55
C GLY A 196 -2.70 -6.60 -3.85
N GLU A 197 -1.83 -7.15 -4.71
CA GLU A 197 -0.64 -6.42 -5.17
C GLU A 197 -1.05 -5.17 -5.96
N THR A 198 -0.33 -4.08 -5.72
CA THR A 198 -0.59 -2.80 -6.39
C THR A 198 0.54 -2.49 -7.35
N LEU A 199 0.21 -2.38 -8.65
CA LEU A 199 1.16 -2.14 -9.73
C LEU A 199 0.91 -0.79 -10.39
N THR A 200 1.96 -0.20 -10.95
CA THR A 200 1.86 0.99 -11.80
C THR A 200 2.57 0.73 -13.11
N PHE A 201 1.92 1.07 -14.22
CA PHE A 201 2.47 0.93 -15.55
C PHE A 201 2.52 2.30 -16.21
N SER A 202 3.60 2.60 -16.92
CA SER A 202 3.75 3.83 -17.70
C SER A 202 4.59 3.56 -18.94
N ALA A 203 4.25 4.20 -20.04
CA ALA A 203 5.07 4.18 -21.25
C ALA A 203 5.48 5.61 -21.63
N THR A 204 6.75 5.80 -21.94
CA THR A 204 7.29 7.09 -22.40
C THR A 204 7.36 7.10 -23.92
N ARG A 205 6.88 8.18 -24.54
CA ARG A 205 7.05 8.40 -25.98
C ARG A 205 8.45 8.96 -26.23
N LEU A 206 9.25 8.25 -27.01
CA LEU A 206 10.62 8.65 -27.34
C LEU A 206 10.73 9.46 -28.66
N GLY A 207 9.61 9.67 -29.37
CA GLY A 207 9.51 10.44 -30.63
C GLY A 207 8.69 11.74 -30.52
N ASP A 208 8.54 12.47 -31.64
CA ASP A 208 7.92 13.80 -31.70
C ASP A 208 6.48 13.84 -31.12
N PRO A 209 6.24 14.60 -30.03
CA PRO A 209 4.93 14.70 -29.39
C PRO A 209 3.84 15.35 -30.28
N VAL A 210 4.21 15.95 -31.42
CA VAL A 210 3.29 16.65 -32.34
C VAL A 210 2.64 15.68 -33.36
N SER A 211 3.10 14.44 -33.48
CA SER A 211 2.70 13.50 -34.54
C SER A 211 1.25 12.97 -34.46
N GLY A 212 0.46 13.31 -33.43
CA GLY A 212 -0.91 12.80 -33.25
C GLY A 212 -1.00 11.29 -32.95
N ASN A 213 0.13 10.58 -32.99
CA ASN A 213 0.23 9.16 -32.67
C ASN A 213 0.35 8.96 -31.17
N LEU A 214 -0.79 8.75 -30.51
CA LEU A 214 -0.85 8.49 -29.07
C LEU A 214 -0.49 7.04 -28.78
N THR A 215 0.35 6.82 -27.77
CA THR A 215 0.59 5.49 -27.18
C THR A 215 -0.56 5.12 -26.24
N LEU A 216 -1.10 3.93 -26.43
CA LEU A 216 -2.16 3.33 -25.62
C LEU A 216 -1.57 2.20 -24.78
N LEU A 217 -1.81 2.25 -23.46
CA LEU A 217 -1.62 1.12 -22.56
C LEU A 217 -2.95 0.40 -22.35
N ARG A 218 -2.93 -0.92 -22.43
CA ARG A 218 -4.05 -1.79 -22.04
C ARG A 218 -3.53 -2.92 -21.17
N LEU A 219 -4.25 -3.20 -20.09
CA LEU A 219 -3.99 -4.30 -19.18
C LEU A 219 -5.09 -5.34 -19.31
N PHE A 220 -4.71 -6.61 -19.44
CA PHE A 220 -5.61 -7.73 -19.59
C PHE A 220 -5.38 -8.78 -18.50
N ASP A 221 -6.44 -9.45 -18.07
CA ASP A 221 -6.35 -10.64 -17.24
C ASP A 221 -5.99 -11.90 -18.07
N ALA A 222 -5.85 -13.05 -17.42
CA ALA A 222 -5.53 -14.32 -18.09
C ALA A 222 -6.59 -14.79 -19.10
N ALA A 223 -7.85 -14.35 -18.99
CA ALA A 223 -8.92 -14.69 -19.92
C ALA A 223 -8.95 -13.75 -21.15
N GLY A 224 -8.24 -12.62 -21.08
CA GLY A 224 -8.17 -11.60 -22.13
C GLY A 224 -9.16 -10.50 -21.94
N THR A 225 -9.79 -10.43 -20.77
CA THR A 225 -10.64 -9.31 -20.40
C THR A 225 -9.74 -8.11 -20.15
N GLN A 226 -10.01 -7.00 -20.84
CA GLN A 226 -9.32 -5.74 -20.52
C GLN A 226 -9.79 -5.24 -19.15
N VAL A 227 -8.87 -5.15 -18.20
CA VAL A 227 -9.13 -4.72 -16.82
C VAL A 227 -8.72 -3.27 -16.56
N ALA A 228 -7.83 -2.70 -17.39
CA ALA A 228 -7.50 -1.28 -17.35
C ALA A 228 -6.96 -0.80 -18.71
N SER A 229 -7.02 0.51 -18.94
CA SER A 229 -6.35 1.15 -20.07
C SER A 229 -6.09 2.61 -19.78
N ASP A 230 -5.04 3.17 -20.36
CA ASP A 230 -4.82 4.62 -20.32
C ASP A 230 -4.10 5.12 -21.59
N LEU A 231 -4.26 6.41 -21.87
CA LEU A 231 -3.74 7.08 -23.05
C LEU A 231 -2.86 8.29 -22.71
N THR A 232 -3.27 9.10 -21.72
CA THR A 232 -2.67 10.43 -21.49
C THR A 232 -2.67 10.90 -20.03
N SER A 233 -3.02 10.06 -19.04
CA SER A 233 -3.14 10.51 -17.65
C SER A 233 -1.80 10.71 -16.93
N GLY A 234 -0.70 10.24 -17.53
CA GLY A 234 0.65 10.34 -17.02
C GLY A 234 1.37 11.66 -17.33
N PRO A 235 2.58 11.86 -16.76
CA PRO A 235 3.40 13.03 -17.03
C PRO A 235 3.64 13.26 -18.52
N SER A 236 3.66 14.51 -18.96
CA SER A 236 3.80 14.89 -20.38
C SER A 236 2.71 14.29 -21.29
N SER A 237 1.51 14.06 -20.75
CA SER A 237 0.37 13.46 -21.45
C SER A 237 0.66 12.06 -22.00
N THR A 238 1.51 11.29 -21.31
CA THR A 238 1.79 9.88 -21.64
C THR A 238 0.80 8.94 -20.96
N PRO A 239 0.63 7.67 -21.42
CA PRO A 239 -0.24 6.74 -20.73
C PRO A 239 0.38 6.26 -19.40
N ARG A 240 -0.43 6.25 -18.34
CA ARG A 240 -0.09 5.74 -17.01
C ARG A 240 -1.30 5.05 -16.37
N ILE A 241 -1.21 3.75 -16.16
CA ILE A 241 -2.16 3.00 -15.32
C ILE A 241 -1.60 3.02 -13.91
N ALA A 242 -2.19 3.84 -13.04
CA ALA A 242 -1.70 4.06 -11.67
C ALA A 242 -2.44 3.20 -10.66
N PHE A 243 -1.71 2.66 -9.68
CA PHE A 243 -2.28 1.96 -8.51
C PHE A 243 -3.28 0.86 -8.88
N PHE A 244 -3.00 0.08 -9.92
CA PHE A 244 -3.80 -1.08 -10.26
C PHE A 244 -3.64 -2.15 -9.17
N THR A 245 -4.71 -2.44 -8.43
CA THR A 245 -4.73 -3.54 -7.46
C THR A 245 -5.21 -4.81 -8.15
N ALA A 246 -4.37 -5.84 -8.20
CA ALA A 246 -4.71 -7.11 -8.81
C ALA A 246 -5.87 -7.78 -8.05
N PRO A 247 -7.03 -8.03 -8.71
CA PRO A 247 -8.21 -8.59 -8.03
C PRO A 247 -8.04 -10.07 -7.68
N ALA A 248 -7.21 -10.80 -8.43
CA ALA A 248 -6.94 -12.21 -8.23
C ALA A 248 -5.47 -12.54 -8.51
N THR A 249 -4.95 -13.59 -7.85
CA THR A 249 -3.63 -14.13 -8.16
C THR A 249 -3.65 -14.80 -9.52
N GLY A 250 -2.72 -14.42 -10.40
CA GLY A 250 -2.64 -15.01 -11.74
C GLY A 250 -1.72 -14.26 -12.68
N THR A 251 -1.79 -14.65 -13.96
CA THR A 251 -1.06 -14.01 -15.06
C THR A 251 -1.87 -12.85 -15.62
N TYR A 252 -1.18 -11.75 -15.90
CA TYR A 252 -1.70 -10.56 -16.54
C TYR A 252 -0.83 -10.17 -17.72
N PHE A 253 -1.40 -9.38 -18.64
CA PHE A 253 -0.73 -8.95 -19.86
C PHE A 253 -0.83 -7.44 -20.02
N LEU A 254 0.29 -6.78 -20.24
CA LEU A 254 0.37 -5.37 -20.57
C LEU A 254 0.64 -5.22 -22.06
N GLY A 255 -0.33 -4.68 -22.79
CA GLY A 255 -0.18 -4.32 -24.20
C GLY A 255 0.15 -2.84 -24.36
N VAL A 256 1.13 -2.56 -25.22
CA VAL A 256 1.52 -1.21 -25.63
C VAL A 256 1.30 -1.11 -27.14
N SER A 257 0.52 -0.13 -27.58
CA SER A 257 0.22 0.03 -29.01
C SER A 257 -0.03 1.48 -29.38
N GLY A 258 -0.16 1.76 -30.67
CA GLY A 258 -0.75 3.02 -31.13
C GLY A 258 -2.25 3.09 -30.82
N TRP A 259 -2.77 4.29 -30.55
CA TRP A 259 -4.20 4.53 -30.30
C TRP A 259 -5.11 4.09 -31.45
N ALA A 260 -4.66 4.23 -32.70
CA ALA A 260 -5.43 3.79 -33.86
C ALA A 260 -5.74 2.28 -33.82
N ASN A 261 -4.99 1.50 -33.02
CA ASN A 261 -5.19 0.08 -32.77
C ASN A 261 -6.11 -0.19 -31.55
N ASN A 262 -7.09 0.69 -31.29
CA ASN A 262 -8.01 0.60 -30.15
C ASN A 262 -9.24 -0.31 -30.36
N LYS A 263 -9.58 -0.68 -31.61
CA LYS A 263 -10.82 -1.44 -31.93
C LYS A 263 -10.69 -2.96 -31.91
N THR A 264 -9.48 -3.51 -31.85
CA THR A 264 -9.18 -4.94 -32.03
C THR A 264 -8.99 -5.73 -30.72
N ALA A 265 -9.15 -5.10 -29.56
CA ALA A 265 -8.78 -5.71 -28.27
C ALA A 265 -9.75 -6.76 -27.69
N ALA A 266 -10.89 -7.05 -28.31
CA ALA A 266 -11.92 -7.89 -27.68
C ALA A 266 -12.19 -9.23 -28.39
N ALA A 267 -11.51 -9.55 -29.48
CA ALA A 267 -11.67 -10.86 -30.13
C ALA A 267 -10.30 -11.37 -30.59
N THR A 268 -9.71 -12.25 -29.78
CA THR A 268 -8.42 -12.93 -29.97
C THR A 268 -7.20 -12.02 -30.01
N TRP A 269 -6.54 -11.83 -28.85
CA TRP A 269 -5.10 -11.76 -28.57
C TRP A 269 -4.06 -11.76 -29.73
N ALA A 270 -4.27 -10.99 -30.80
CA ALA A 270 -3.40 -10.90 -31.96
C ALA A 270 -3.69 -9.62 -32.75
N ALA A 271 -2.67 -9.10 -33.45
CA ALA A 271 -2.88 -8.26 -34.62
C ALA A 271 -3.90 -8.95 -35.58
N PRO A 272 -4.83 -8.21 -36.20
CA PRO A 272 -5.89 -8.82 -36.99
C PRO A 272 -5.27 -9.56 -38.18
N GLY A 273 -5.69 -10.82 -38.32
CA GLY A 273 -5.05 -11.83 -39.13
C GLY A 273 -4.63 -11.44 -40.55
N ALA A 274 -3.49 -12.00 -40.94
CA ALA A 274 -3.20 -12.31 -42.33
C ALA A 274 -4.33 -13.17 -42.89
N THR A 275 -5.21 -12.56 -43.67
CA THR A 275 -5.98 -13.27 -44.69
C THR A 275 -5.49 -12.75 -46.04
N ARG A 276 -5.17 -13.72 -46.89
CA ARG A 276 -4.54 -13.60 -48.20
C ARG A 276 -5.17 -12.53 -49.10
#